data_AF-A0AAW0CL56-F1
#
_entry.id   AF-A0AAW0CL56-F1
#
_cell.length_a   1.000
_cell.length_b   1.000
_cell.length_c   1.000
_cell.angle_alpha   90.00
_cell.angle_beta   90.00
_cell.angle_gamma   90.00
#
_symmetry.space_group_name_H-M   'P 1'
#
loop_
_entity.id
_entity.type
_entity.pdbx_description
1 polymer ?
#
loop_
_entity_poly.entity_id
_entity_poly.type
_entity_poly.pdbx_seq_one_letter_code
_entity_poly.pdbx_strand_id
1 'polypeptide(L)'
;MDVMMAPAQHYIPTRLYSLFPHPAQDPSEKRRYVAVLTNRNADVPRALVRDIHTKSWSAFDSLVAIVPPGDSIGLDDKLFAFWHLQGDAPSIAHVKGIYRFETGIKVTEFRDLRANPRCLLESQILSLRVRYAKMLTTGVLARALPPPSNSASTASMAISSIPTRSASSTRRCSCRGARSRRRRRRRIGTPL
;
A
#
# COMPACT_ATOMS: atom_id res chain seq x y z
N MET A 1 13.57 13.30 6.03
CA MET A 1 12.47 12.94 6.94
C MET A 1 11.15 12.92 6.19
N ASP A 2 10.37 11.85 6.32
CA ASP A 2 9.00 11.80 5.81
C ASP A 2 8.00 11.87 6.95
N VAL A 3 6.85 12.51 6.70
CA VAL A 3 5.81 12.74 7.70
C VAL A 3 4.44 12.39 7.11
N MET A 4 3.65 11.64 7.87
CA MET A 4 2.25 11.39 7.59
C MET A 4 1.40 11.95 8.72
N MET A 5 0.42 12.77 8.35
CA MET A 5 -0.50 13.41 9.29
C MET A 5 -1.89 12.82 9.13
N ALA A 6 -2.58 12.58 10.24
CA ALA A 6 -3.94 12.08 10.26
C ALA A 6 -4.77 12.79 11.35
N PRO A 7 -6.06 13.05 11.12
CA PRO A 7 -6.93 13.68 12.12
C PRO A 7 -7.24 12.71 13.25
N ALA A 8 -6.95 13.11 14.49
CA ALA A 8 -7.22 12.33 15.70
C ALA A 8 -8.36 12.97 16.51
N GLN A 9 -9.35 12.16 16.88
CA GLN A 9 -10.51 12.64 17.67
C GLN A 9 -10.27 12.56 19.18
N HIS A 10 -9.36 11.66 19.58
CA HIS A 10 -9.09 11.34 20.96
C HIS A 10 -7.61 11.54 21.27
N TYR A 11 -7.32 12.04 22.47
CA TYR A 11 -5.96 12.09 22.98
C TYR A 11 -5.60 10.75 23.61
N ILE A 12 -4.83 9.94 22.89
CA ILE A 12 -4.32 8.66 23.40
C ILE A 12 -2.79 8.73 23.34
N PRO A 13 -2.12 8.96 24.47
CA PRO A 13 -0.67 9.10 24.51
C PRO A 13 -0.02 7.75 24.24
N THR A 14 0.81 7.67 23.20
CA THR A 14 1.59 6.47 22.87
C THR A 14 2.96 6.85 22.33
N ARG A 15 3.87 5.88 22.25
CA ARG A 15 5.19 6.05 21.60
C ARG A 15 5.15 5.83 20.09
N LEU A 16 4.00 5.46 19.52
CA LEU A 16 3.87 5.08 18.10
C LEU A 16 3.72 6.29 17.18
N TYR A 17 3.15 7.38 17.70
CA TYR A 17 2.88 8.62 16.98
C TYR A 17 2.93 9.81 17.94
N SER A 18 3.13 11.01 17.39
CA SER A 18 3.01 12.26 18.16
C SER A 18 1.63 12.85 17.96
N LEU A 19 1.03 13.41 19.02
CA LEU A 19 -0.25 14.13 18.94
C LEU A 19 -0.02 15.61 19.18
N PHE A 20 -0.56 16.43 18.30
CA PHE A 20 -0.57 17.88 18.44
C PHE A 20 -2.02 18.39 18.49
N PRO A 21 -2.32 19.45 19.27
CA PRO A 21 -3.63 20.09 19.20
C PRO A 21 -3.85 20.69 17.80
N HIS A 22 -5.10 20.67 17.33
CA HIS A 22 -5.44 21.28 16.05
C HIS A 22 -5.18 22.81 16.11
N PRO A 23 -4.35 23.39 15.21
CA PRO A 23 -3.88 24.77 15.34
C PRO A 23 -4.96 25.82 15.10
N ALA A 24 -5.98 25.50 14.29
CA ALA A 24 -7.08 26.39 13.94
C ALA A 24 -8.39 25.91 14.60
N GLN A 25 -8.39 25.80 15.92
CA GLN A 25 -9.56 25.35 16.67
C GLN A 25 -10.12 26.49 17.53
N ASP A 26 -11.43 26.73 17.39
CA ASP A 26 -12.14 27.67 18.24
C ASP A 26 -12.27 27.14 19.68
N PRO A 27 -12.17 28.01 20.70
CA PRO A 27 -12.27 27.60 22.11
C PRO A 27 -13.60 26.94 22.50
N SER A 28 -14.65 27.17 21.71
CA SER A 28 -15.99 26.60 21.92
C SER A 28 -16.15 25.18 21.36
N GLU A 29 -15.21 24.71 20.53
CA GLU A 29 -15.30 23.40 19.89
C GLU A 29 -14.66 22.27 20.71
N LYS A 30 -15.15 21.04 20.51
CA LYS A 30 -14.53 19.84 21.10
C LYS A 30 -13.10 19.66 20.61
N ARG A 31 -12.12 19.64 21.52
CA ARG A 31 -10.68 19.48 21.24
C ARG A 31 -10.40 18.38 20.21
N ARG A 32 -9.75 18.76 19.11
CA ARG A 32 -9.29 17.88 18.03
C ARG A 32 -7.77 17.84 18.03
N TYR A 33 -7.24 16.73 17.57
CA TYR A 33 -5.80 16.48 17.54
C TYR A 33 -5.37 16.10 16.13
N VAL A 34 -4.08 16.26 15.88
CA VAL A 34 -3.41 15.79 14.67
C VAL A 34 -2.39 14.75 15.10
N ALA A 35 -2.58 13.51 14.65
CA ALA A 35 -1.61 12.44 14.80
C ALA A 35 -0.55 12.58 13.71
N VAL A 36 0.71 12.53 14.12
CA VAL A 36 1.87 12.69 13.27
C VAL A 36 2.73 11.44 13.39
N LEU A 37 2.83 10.72 12.28
CA LEU A 37 3.73 9.60 12.08
C LEU A 37 4.97 10.12 11.37
N THR A 38 6.14 9.89 11.96
CA THR A 38 7.42 10.30 11.37
C THR A 38 8.23 9.08 10.96
N ASN A 39 8.94 9.20 9.85
CA ASN A 39 10.00 8.31 9.43
C ASN A 39 11.30 9.13 9.42
N ARG A 40 12.08 9.05 10.50
CA ARG A 40 13.11 10.06 10.81
C ARG A 40 14.27 10.02 9.82
N ASN A 41 14.65 8.84 9.36
CA ASN A 41 15.89 8.61 8.61
C ASN A 41 15.62 8.08 7.20
N ALA A 42 14.51 8.47 6.57
CA ALA A 42 14.14 7.98 5.24
C ALA A 42 14.99 8.58 4.11
N ASP A 43 15.55 9.77 4.33
CA ASP A 43 16.38 10.51 3.37
C ASP A 43 17.79 9.93 3.25
N VAL A 44 18.38 9.45 4.34
CA VAL A 44 19.72 8.85 4.36
C VAL A 44 19.85 7.68 3.38
N PRO A 45 18.99 6.64 3.40
CA PRO A 45 19.08 5.56 2.43
C PRO A 45 18.72 5.99 1.00
N ARG A 46 17.89 7.03 0.81
CA ARG A 46 17.63 7.60 -0.53
C ARG A 46 18.86 8.26 -1.10
N ALA A 47 19.56 9.07 -0.30
CA ALA A 47 20.83 9.68 -0.68
C ALA A 47 21.89 8.60 -1.00
N LEU A 48 21.99 7.56 -0.16
CA LEU A 48 22.91 6.45 -0.38
C LEU A 48 22.62 5.70 -1.69
N VAL A 49 21.36 5.34 -1.95
CA VAL A 49 20.98 4.65 -3.21
C VAL A 49 21.20 5.55 -4.42
N ARG A 50 20.89 6.84 -4.32
CA ARG A 50 21.18 7.82 -5.37
C ARG A 50 22.67 7.84 -5.67
N ASP A 51 23.52 7.95 -4.65
CA ASP A 51 24.96 8.11 -4.82
C ASP A 51 25.63 6.85 -5.39
N ILE A 52 25.12 5.67 -5.04
CA ILE A 52 25.63 4.38 -5.55
C ILE A 52 25.13 4.11 -6.97
N HIS A 53 23.83 4.28 -7.24
CA HIS A 53 23.20 3.69 -8.44
C HIS A 53 22.81 4.69 -9.53
N THR A 54 22.56 5.97 -9.21
CA THR A 54 22.00 6.93 -10.19
C THR A 54 22.79 8.20 -10.37
N LYS A 55 23.58 8.61 -9.36
CA LYS A 55 24.39 9.84 -9.27
C LYS A 55 23.60 11.15 -9.36
N SER A 56 22.32 11.12 -9.71
CA SER A 56 21.43 12.28 -9.76
C SER A 56 20.01 11.95 -9.29
N TRP A 57 19.30 12.97 -8.81
CA TRP A 57 17.88 12.85 -8.40
C TRP A 57 16.94 12.64 -9.59
N SER A 58 17.23 13.23 -10.75
CA SER A 58 16.42 13.04 -11.95
C SER A 58 16.51 11.61 -12.50
N ALA A 59 17.71 11.01 -12.48
CA ALA A 59 17.89 9.61 -12.86
C ALA A 59 17.25 8.66 -11.82
N PHE A 60 17.31 9.02 -10.53
CA PHE A 60 16.60 8.29 -9.48
C PHE A 60 15.10 8.22 -9.76
N ASP A 61 14.46 9.35 -10.01
CA ASP A 61 13.02 9.41 -10.28
C ASP A 61 12.64 8.67 -11.57
N SER A 62 13.46 8.81 -12.62
CA SER A 62 13.25 8.08 -13.88
C SER A 62 13.29 6.56 -13.69
N LEU A 63 14.24 6.02 -12.90
CA LEU A 63 14.30 4.59 -12.62
C LEU A 63 13.11 4.12 -11.79
N VAL A 64 12.65 4.92 -10.83
CA VAL A 64 11.45 4.61 -10.04
C VAL A 64 10.22 4.53 -10.94
N ALA A 65 10.11 5.40 -11.94
CA ALA A 65 8.99 5.43 -12.87
C ALA A 65 9.01 4.27 -13.89
N ILE A 66 10.21 3.85 -14.33
CA ILE A 66 10.37 2.76 -15.30
C ILE A 66 10.14 1.39 -14.68
N VAL A 67 10.56 1.18 -13.43
CA VAL A 67 10.37 -0.11 -12.74
C VAL A 67 8.89 -0.27 -12.35
N PRO A 68 8.23 -1.36 -12.76
CA PRO A 68 6.80 -1.54 -12.52
C PRO A 68 6.49 -1.61 -11.01
N PRO A 69 5.29 -1.14 -10.59
CA PRO A 69 4.83 -1.28 -9.21
C PRO A 69 4.65 -2.75 -8.84
N GLY A 70 5.27 -3.17 -7.74
CA GLY A 70 5.01 -4.46 -7.12
C GLY A 70 5.26 -5.63 -8.05
N ASP A 71 6.53 -5.83 -8.44
CA ASP A 71 7.00 -6.94 -9.27
C ASP A 71 6.22 -8.24 -8.98
N SER A 72 5.52 -8.72 -10.01
CA SER A 72 4.09 -9.04 -9.98
C SER A 72 3.61 -10.07 -8.94
N ILE A 73 2.38 -9.89 -8.45
CA ILE A 73 1.66 -10.85 -7.57
C ILE A 73 1.46 -12.24 -8.21
N GLY A 74 1.76 -12.41 -9.50
CA GLY A 74 1.77 -13.70 -10.20
C GLY A 74 3.09 -13.94 -10.93
N LEU A 75 3.98 -14.73 -10.29
CA LEU A 75 5.15 -15.41 -10.87
C LEU A 75 6.36 -14.52 -11.27
N ASP A 76 7.28 -14.39 -10.29
CA ASP A 76 8.75 -14.15 -10.29
C ASP A 76 9.33 -13.01 -11.15
N ASP A 77 9.82 -11.90 -10.59
CA ASP A 77 10.83 -11.82 -9.51
C ASP A 77 10.44 -10.82 -8.41
N LYS A 78 10.00 -11.29 -7.23
CA LYS A 78 9.64 -10.36 -6.15
C LYS A 78 10.88 -9.77 -5.49
N LEU A 79 11.29 -8.59 -5.96
CA LEU A 79 12.39 -7.81 -5.40
C LEU A 79 11.91 -6.98 -4.20
N PHE A 80 12.50 -7.21 -3.04
CA PHE A 80 12.26 -6.40 -1.85
C PHE A 80 13.58 -5.99 -1.22
N ALA A 81 13.65 -4.75 -0.72
CA ALA A 81 14.77 -4.30 0.07
C ALA A 81 14.28 -3.64 1.35
N PHE A 82 14.99 -3.85 2.45
CA PHE A 82 14.80 -3.12 3.70
C PHE A 82 16.08 -2.40 4.05
N TRP A 83 16.01 -1.07 4.12
CA TRP A 83 17.15 -0.21 4.42
C TRP A 83 17.02 0.34 5.85
N HIS A 84 17.59 -0.37 6.80
CA HIS A 84 17.62 0.02 8.22
C HIS A 84 19.02 0.54 8.57
N LEU A 85 19.39 1.71 8.05
CA LEU A 85 20.71 2.29 8.32
C LEU A 85 20.84 2.82 9.76
N GLN A 86 19.72 3.25 10.35
CA GLN A 86 19.66 3.79 11.70
C GLN A 86 18.39 3.31 12.38
N GLY A 87 18.47 3.02 13.68
CA GLY A 87 17.31 2.61 14.47
C GLY A 87 16.28 3.72 14.54
N ASP A 88 15.15 3.55 13.85
CA ASP A 88 14.10 4.58 13.75
C ASP A 88 12.98 4.35 14.78
N ALA A 89 12.61 3.10 15.05
CA ALA A 89 11.56 2.75 16.00
C ALA A 89 12.07 1.82 17.11
N PRO A 90 11.57 1.96 18.36
CA PRO A 90 12.05 1.16 19.50
C PRO A 90 11.94 -0.35 19.26
N SER A 91 10.91 -0.80 18.55
CA SER A 91 10.66 -2.22 18.28
C SER A 91 11.67 -2.88 17.32
N ILE A 92 12.34 -2.08 16.49
CA ILE A 92 13.28 -2.56 15.46
C ILE A 92 14.66 -1.89 15.59
N ALA A 93 14.96 -1.30 16.74
CA ALA A 93 16.21 -0.56 16.97
C ALA A 93 17.47 -1.45 16.86
N HIS A 94 17.31 -2.75 17.07
CA HIS A 94 18.38 -3.75 16.96
C HIS A 94 18.64 -4.19 15.51
N VAL A 95 17.69 -3.97 14.59
CA VAL A 95 17.84 -4.36 13.18
C VAL A 95 18.59 -3.25 12.46
N LYS A 96 19.82 -3.53 12.06
CA LYS A 96 20.67 -2.58 11.31
C LYS A 96 21.25 -3.26 10.09
N GLY A 97 21.20 -2.57 8.97
CA GLY A 97 21.79 -3.02 7.71
C GLY A 97 20.84 -2.90 6.52
N ILE A 98 21.35 -3.39 5.40
CA ILE A 98 20.63 -3.44 4.13
C ILE A 98 20.29 -4.90 3.87
N TYR A 99 19.00 -5.19 3.78
CA TYR A 99 18.50 -6.54 3.54
C TYR A 99 17.80 -6.56 2.20
N ARG A 100 18.32 -7.32 1.25
CA ARG A 100 17.73 -7.47 -0.09
C ARG A 100 17.24 -8.89 -0.26
N PHE A 101 16.12 -9.03 -0.93
CA PHE A 101 15.46 -10.30 -1.19
C PHE A 101 15.05 -10.36 -2.65
N GLU A 102 15.43 -11.44 -3.32
CA GLU A 102 15.07 -11.76 -4.70
C GLU A 102 14.44 -13.15 -4.68
N THR A 103 13.20 -13.26 -5.14
CA THR A 103 12.46 -14.54 -5.20
C THR A 103 12.44 -15.26 -3.84
N GLY A 104 12.37 -14.48 -2.76
CA GLY A 104 12.37 -14.96 -1.37
C GLY A 104 13.74 -15.32 -0.79
N ILE A 105 14.82 -15.25 -1.57
CA ILE A 105 16.18 -15.54 -1.12
C ILE A 105 16.88 -14.23 -0.77
N LYS A 106 17.57 -14.20 0.38
CA LYS A 106 18.39 -13.05 0.77
C LYS A 106 19.59 -12.94 -0.17
N VAL A 107 19.71 -11.82 -0.87
CA VAL A 107 20.83 -11.53 -1.78
C VAL A 107 21.69 -10.39 -1.22
N THR A 108 22.96 -10.37 -1.61
CA THR A 108 23.86 -9.25 -1.31
C THR A 108 23.49 -8.03 -2.14
N GLU A 109 23.20 -8.25 -3.42
CA GLU A 109 22.83 -7.23 -4.41
C GLU A 109 21.81 -7.82 -5.40
N PHE A 110 20.96 -6.97 -5.97
CA PHE A 110 19.99 -7.39 -6.97
C PHE A 110 20.65 -7.66 -8.31
N ARG A 111 20.14 -8.64 -9.06
CA ARG A 111 20.54 -8.84 -10.46
C ARG A 111 20.26 -7.60 -11.31
N ASP A 112 19.09 -6.98 -11.14
CA ASP A 112 18.78 -5.69 -11.75
C ASP A 112 19.04 -4.55 -10.76
N LEU A 113 20.14 -3.83 -10.97
CA LEU A 113 20.51 -2.67 -10.15
C LEU A 113 19.47 -1.56 -10.20
N ARG A 114 18.70 -1.47 -11.29
CA ARG A 114 17.66 -0.45 -11.49
C ARG A 114 16.49 -0.61 -10.53
N ALA A 115 16.32 -1.79 -9.94
CA ALA A 115 15.29 -2.05 -8.95
C ALA A 115 15.56 -1.42 -7.58
N ASN A 116 16.82 -1.07 -7.26
CA ASN A 116 17.19 -0.55 -5.93
C ASN A 116 16.40 0.72 -5.54
N PRO A 117 16.31 1.78 -6.38
CA PRO A 117 15.50 2.97 -6.09
C PRO A 117 14.03 2.65 -5.78
N ARG A 118 13.40 1.79 -6.58
CA ARG A 118 11.99 1.42 -6.42
C ARG A 118 11.76 0.63 -5.14
N CYS A 119 12.54 -0.44 -4.92
CA CYS A 119 12.44 -1.29 -3.74
C CYS A 119 12.64 -0.50 -2.45
N LEU A 120 13.56 0.47 -2.45
CA LEU A 120 13.77 1.36 -1.32
C LEU A 120 12.48 2.14 -0.99
N LEU A 121 11.88 2.81 -1.97
CA LEU A 121 10.68 3.62 -1.74
C LEU A 121 9.50 2.76 -1.30
N GLU A 122 9.29 1.62 -1.93
CA GLU A 122 8.22 0.68 -1.56
C GLU A 122 8.37 0.22 -0.11
N SER A 123 9.60 -0.08 0.33
CA SER A 123 9.87 -0.47 1.72
C SER A 123 9.55 0.64 2.73
N GLN A 124 9.84 1.90 2.39
CA GLN A 124 9.58 3.05 3.25
C GLN A 124 8.08 3.32 3.36
N ILE A 125 7.36 3.25 2.24
CA ILE A 125 5.90 3.39 2.20
C ILE A 125 5.24 2.24 2.96
N LEU A 126 5.75 1.01 2.82
CA LEU A 126 5.22 -0.15 3.53
C LEU A 126 5.46 -0.04 5.05
N SER A 127 6.62 0.44 5.48
CA SER A 127 6.91 0.75 6.89
C SER A 127 5.91 1.78 7.44
N LEU A 128 5.66 2.85 6.68
CA LEU A 128 4.67 3.87 7.05
C LEU A 128 3.26 3.28 7.15
N ARG A 129 2.86 2.43 6.19
CA ARG A 129 1.58 1.73 6.19
C ARG A 129 1.41 0.83 7.43
N VAL A 130 2.45 0.10 7.82
CA VAL A 130 2.43 -0.74 9.03
C VAL A 130 2.28 0.11 10.29
N ARG A 131 2.99 1.25 10.39
CA ARG A 131 2.85 2.18 11.52
C ARG A 131 1.46 2.79 11.57
N TYR A 132 0.91 3.16 10.41
CA TYR A 132 -0.46 3.66 10.29
C TYR A 132 -1.49 2.62 10.72
N ALA A 133 -1.33 1.35 10.32
CA ALA A 133 -2.20 0.26 10.78
C ALA A 133 -2.15 0.08 12.30
N LYS A 134 -0.95 0.12 12.90
CA LYS A 134 -0.81 0.08 14.37
C LYS A 134 -1.48 1.29 15.04
N MET A 135 -1.38 2.48 14.46
CA MET A 135 -2.10 3.66 14.94
C MET A 135 -3.63 3.49 14.84
N LEU A 136 -4.15 2.84 13.79
CA LEU A 136 -5.58 2.54 13.70
C LEU A 136 -6.04 1.62 14.84
N THR A 137 -5.22 0.62 15.20
CA THR A 137 -5.57 -0.31 16.30
C THR A 137 -5.63 0.35 17.68
N THR A 138 -5.04 1.54 17.87
CA THR A 138 -5.18 2.28 19.15
C THR A 138 -6.52 2.98 19.30
N GLY A 139 -7.32 3.06 18.23
CA GLY A 139 -8.60 3.76 18.25
C GLY A 139 -8.49 5.29 18.22
N VAL A 140 -7.29 5.85 18.03
CA VAL A 140 -7.06 7.31 18.03
C VAL A 140 -7.82 8.04 16.90
N LEU A 141 -8.06 7.33 15.79
CA LEU A 141 -8.82 7.80 14.64
C LEU A 141 -10.30 7.34 14.67
N ALA A 142 -10.70 6.51 15.65
CA ALA A 142 -12.04 5.97 15.68
C ALA A 142 -13.04 7.14 15.77
N ARG A 143 -13.90 7.23 14.75
CA ARG A 143 -15.09 8.06 14.83
C ARG A 143 -15.99 7.39 15.84
N ALA A 144 -16.41 8.11 16.88
CA ALA A 144 -17.47 7.63 17.75
C ALA A 144 -18.63 7.18 16.85
N LEU A 145 -18.87 5.86 16.79
CA LEU A 145 -20.08 5.35 16.18
C LEU A 145 -21.22 6.01 16.95
N PRO A 146 -22.22 6.63 16.29
CA PRO A 146 -23.38 7.10 17.02
C PRO A 146 -23.92 5.93 17.87
N PRO A 147 -24.28 6.16 19.14
CA PRO A 147 -24.86 5.11 19.96
C PRO A 147 -26.06 4.51 19.19
N PRO A 148 -26.28 3.18 19.25
CA PRO A 148 -27.49 2.61 18.66
C PRO A 148 -28.69 3.36 19.25
N SER A 149 -29.41 4.08 18.40
CA SER A 149 -30.62 4.76 18.84
C SER A 149 -31.60 3.67 19.26
N ASN A 150 -31.89 3.61 20.56
CA ASN A 150 -32.98 2.82 21.11
C ASN A 150 -34.32 3.43 20.65
N SER A 151 -34.63 3.33 19.35
CA SER A 151 -35.99 3.40 18.84
C SER A 151 -36.51 1.97 18.77
N ALA A 152 -36.80 1.42 19.96
CA ALA A 152 -37.62 0.24 20.08
C ALA A 152 -39.03 0.60 19.63
N SER A 153 -39.42 0.11 18.46
CA SER A 153 -40.81 -0.07 18.05
C SER A 153 -40.94 -1.46 17.47
N THR A 154 -41.18 -2.39 18.39
CA THR A 154 -42.07 -3.54 18.28
C THR A 154 -42.31 -4.10 16.87
N ALA A 155 -41.62 -5.20 16.54
CA ALA A 155 -42.17 -6.25 15.70
C ALA A 155 -41.54 -7.59 16.10
N SER A 156 -42.28 -8.33 16.90
CA SER A 156 -41.95 -9.65 17.40
C SER A 156 -42.12 -10.71 16.29
N MET A 157 -41.18 -11.66 16.27
CA MET A 157 -41.36 -13.08 15.95
C MET A 157 -41.78 -13.48 14.52
N ALA A 158 -40.83 -14.08 13.79
CA ALA A 158 -41.09 -15.29 13.02
C ALA A 158 -39.83 -16.17 12.99
N ILE A 159 -39.87 -17.21 13.81
CA ILE A 159 -39.02 -18.39 13.73
C ILE A 159 -39.39 -19.14 12.44
N SER A 160 -38.41 -19.44 11.59
CA SER A 160 -38.50 -20.54 10.63
C SER A 160 -37.10 -21.00 10.24
N SER A 161 -36.76 -22.14 10.83
CA SER A 161 -35.67 -23.08 10.56
C SER A 161 -35.21 -23.21 9.10
N ILE A 162 -33.90 -23.42 8.97
CA ILE A 162 -33.14 -23.95 7.83
C ILE A 162 -33.76 -25.28 7.32
N PRO A 163 -33.63 -25.59 6.01
CA PRO A 163 -32.85 -26.77 5.70
C PRO A 163 -31.84 -26.58 4.55
N THR A 164 -30.75 -27.32 4.72
CA THR A 164 -29.68 -27.67 3.78
C THR A 164 -30.19 -28.20 2.44
N ARG A 165 -29.47 -27.97 1.34
CA ARG A 165 -28.95 -29.06 0.47
C ARG A 165 -27.96 -28.58 -0.59
N SER A 166 -26.88 -29.35 -0.67
CA SER A 166 -25.85 -29.40 -1.70
C SER A 166 -26.36 -29.72 -3.11
N ALA A 167 -25.59 -29.26 -4.11
CA ALA A 167 -25.03 -30.03 -5.22
C ALA A 167 -25.33 -29.52 -6.65
N SER A 168 -24.23 -29.30 -7.36
CA SER A 168 -23.97 -29.61 -8.78
C SER A 168 -24.61 -28.81 -9.92
N SER A 169 -23.76 -28.59 -10.94
CA SER A 169 -24.03 -28.37 -12.38
C SER A 169 -23.59 -26.98 -12.87
N THR A 170 -22.36 -26.79 -13.34
CA THR A 170 -21.86 -27.11 -14.70
C THR A 170 -22.69 -26.49 -15.84
N ARG A 171 -21.97 -25.80 -16.75
CA ARG A 171 -22.34 -25.31 -18.11
C ARG A 171 -23.02 -23.94 -18.13
N ARG A 172 -22.73 -23.01 -19.05
CA ARG A 172 -22.02 -23.08 -20.34
C ARG A 172 -21.68 -21.65 -20.79
N CYS A 173 -20.47 -21.44 -21.28
CA CYS A 173 -20.16 -20.35 -22.21
C CYS A 173 -21.07 -20.46 -23.44
N SER A 174 -21.68 -19.35 -23.84
CA SER A 174 -22.42 -19.23 -25.10
C SER A 174 -21.65 -18.31 -26.05
N CYS A 175 -20.90 -18.93 -26.96
CA CYS A 175 -20.47 -18.31 -28.19
C CYS A 175 -21.64 -18.36 -29.19
N ARG A 176 -22.12 -17.20 -29.67
CA ARG A 176 -22.87 -17.10 -30.92
C ARG A 176 -22.41 -15.88 -31.71
N GLY A 177 -21.77 -16.14 -32.85
CA GLY A 177 -21.47 -15.15 -33.85
C GLY A 177 -22.53 -15.09 -34.96
N ALA A 178 -22.46 -14.01 -35.74
CA ALA A 178 -22.92 -13.90 -37.12
C ALA A 178 -22.07 -12.78 -37.77
N ARG A 179 -21.05 -13.06 -38.60
CA ARG A 179 -21.08 -13.26 -40.07
C ARG A 179 -22.00 -12.28 -40.82
N SER A 180 -21.44 -11.38 -41.64
CA SER A 180 -21.29 -11.51 -43.11
C SER A 180 -20.72 -10.20 -43.70
N ARG A 181 -19.58 -10.22 -44.42
CA ARG A 181 -19.37 -10.40 -45.89
C ARG A 181 -19.31 -9.09 -46.71
N ARG A 182 -18.15 -8.83 -47.33
CA ARG A 182 -17.93 -8.59 -48.80
C ARG A 182 -16.46 -8.19 -49.03
N ARG A 183 -15.58 -9.10 -49.47
CA ARG A 183 -15.21 -9.38 -50.88
C ARG A 183 -15.14 -8.15 -51.79
N ARG A 184 -13.91 -7.74 -52.16
CA ARG A 184 -13.53 -7.51 -53.56
C ARG A 184 -12.04 -7.79 -53.78
N ARG A 185 -11.77 -8.81 -54.59
CA ARG A 185 -10.50 -9.08 -55.28
C ARG A 185 -10.43 -8.23 -56.55
N ARG A 186 -9.23 -7.80 -56.93
CA ARG A 186 -8.58 -7.92 -58.26
C ARG A 186 -7.15 -7.35 -58.11
N ARG A 187 -6.10 -8.18 -58.27
CA ARG A 187 -5.33 -8.51 -59.51
C ARG A 187 -4.65 -7.27 -60.11
N ILE A 188 -3.43 -7.24 -60.66
CA ILE A 188 -2.27 -8.12 -60.98
C ILE A 188 -1.21 -7.11 -61.49
N GLY A 189 0.10 -7.41 -61.38
CA GLY A 189 1.09 -6.88 -62.34
C GLY A 189 2.39 -6.32 -61.78
N THR A 190 3.42 -7.17 -61.71
CA THR A 190 4.87 -6.90 -61.89
C THR A 190 5.17 -6.33 -63.30
N PRO A 191 6.43 -6.06 -63.74
CA PRO A 191 7.72 -5.80 -63.05
C PRO A 191 8.46 -4.54 -63.60
N LEU A 192 9.56 -4.14 -62.96
CA LEU A 192 10.94 -4.08 -63.50
C LEU A 192 11.90 -3.68 -62.37
#